data_AF-A0A5N7MPH9-F1
#
_entry.id   AF-A0A5N7MPH9-F1
#
_cell.length_a   1.000
_cell.length_b   1.000
_cell.length_c   1.000
_cell.angle_alpha   90.00
_cell.angle_beta   90.00
_cell.angle_gamma   90.00
#
_symmetry.space_group_name_H-M   'P 1'
#
loop_
_entity.id
_entity.type
_entity.pdbx_description
1 polymer ?
#
loop_
_entity_poly.entity_id
_entity_poly.type
_entity_poly.pdbx_seq_one_letter_code
_entity_poly.pdbx_strand_id
1 'polypeptide(L)'
;MIVAVLPVPAMSEVGPHAVINVSQDLLRAYKAEDASALHGLLAPALQAEYPVERLRVILTRCRALTHEIDRFSIPSWGARHYGFFGVYAEISVFEMILEIDENEKIVHWVITDDVTSSNQQCIVSRV
;
A
#
# COMPACT_ATOMS: atom_id res chain seq x y z
N MET A 1 -19.94 -24.62 39.88
CA MET A 1 -19.78 -24.56 38.42
C MET A 1 -18.97 -23.30 38.12
N ILE A 2 -17.69 -23.42 37.79
CA ILE A 2 -16.79 -22.28 37.58
C ILE A 2 -16.82 -21.97 36.08
N VAL A 3 -17.33 -20.79 35.72
CA VAL A 3 -17.29 -20.29 34.34
C VAL A 3 -15.91 -19.68 34.13
N ALA A 4 -15.06 -20.36 33.37
CA ALA A 4 -13.78 -19.81 32.95
C ALA A 4 -14.04 -18.75 31.87
N VAL A 5 -13.81 -17.48 32.22
CA VAL A 5 -13.81 -16.37 31.25
C VAL A 5 -12.48 -16.46 30.51
N LEU A 6 -12.51 -16.93 29.27
CA LEU A 6 -11.34 -16.89 28.39
C LEU A 6 -11.01 -15.41 28.08
N PRO A 7 -9.75 -14.98 28.19
CA PRO A 7 -9.37 -13.64 27.79
C PRO A 7 -9.59 -13.50 26.28
N VAL A 8 -10.39 -12.49 25.89
CA VAL A 8 -10.45 -12.04 24.50
C VAL A 8 -9.05 -11.55 24.14
N PRO A 9 -8.42 -12.05 23.06
CA PRO A 9 -7.12 -11.53 22.66
C PRO A 9 -7.29 -10.03 22.38
N ALA A 10 -6.47 -9.22 23.05
CA ALA A 10 -6.41 -7.80 22.75
C ALA A 10 -6.00 -7.69 21.28
N MET A 11 -6.87 -7.10 20.45
CA MET A 11 -6.52 -6.69 19.10
C MET A 11 -5.26 -5.84 19.21
N SER A 12 -4.19 -6.26 18.55
CA SER A 12 -2.95 -5.49 18.50
C SER A 12 -3.27 -4.16 17.83
N GLU A 13 -3.17 -3.06 18.56
CA GLU A 13 -3.38 -1.74 17.99
C GLU A 13 -2.28 -1.48 16.96
N VAL A 14 -2.66 -1.11 15.73
CA VAL A 14 -1.68 -0.87 14.66
C VAL A 14 -0.73 0.24 15.04
N GLY A 15 0.56 -0.03 14.85
CA GLY A 15 1.63 0.86 15.25
C GLY A 15 1.52 2.23 14.56
N PRO A 16 2.01 3.31 15.19
CA PRO A 16 1.89 4.67 14.66
C PRO A 16 2.58 4.89 13.30
N HIS A 17 3.44 3.97 12.87
CA HIS A 17 4.18 4.01 11.62
C HIS A 17 3.94 2.80 10.72
N ALA A 18 2.94 1.96 11.01
CA ALA A 18 2.74 0.69 10.29
C ALA A 18 2.57 0.90 8.78
N VAL A 19 1.70 1.83 8.36
CA VAL A 19 1.49 2.17 6.94
C VAL A 19 2.79 2.65 6.26
N ILE A 20 3.66 3.35 6.98
CA ILE A 20 4.96 3.80 6.46
C ILE A 20 5.92 2.62 6.31
N ASN A 21 5.97 1.72 7.29
CA ASN A 21 6.83 0.54 7.23
C ASN A 21 6.38 -0.40 6.10
N VAL A 22 5.08 -0.67 5.99
CA VAL A 22 4.52 -1.50 4.92
C VAL A 22 4.76 -0.86 3.55
N SER A 23 4.66 0.47 3.41
CA SER A 23 4.96 1.13 2.13
C SER A 23 6.44 1.03 1.75
N GLN A 24 7.37 1.07 2.73
CA GLN A 24 8.79 0.85 2.48
C GLN A 24 9.08 -0.60 2.06
N ASP A 25 8.42 -1.57 2.69
CA ASP A 25 8.54 -2.99 2.32
C ASP A 25 7.98 -3.26 0.94
N LEU A 26 6.85 -2.66 0.62
CA LEU A 26 6.24 -2.67 -0.70
C LEU A 26 7.18 -2.07 -1.76
N LEU A 27 7.82 -0.94 -1.47
CA LEU A 27 8.79 -0.33 -2.39
C LEU A 27 9.98 -1.25 -2.63
N ARG A 28 10.49 -1.94 -1.59
CA ARG A 28 11.58 -2.91 -1.72
C ARG A 28 11.18 -4.08 -2.62
N ALA A 29 10.00 -4.66 -2.40
CA ALA A 29 9.47 -5.74 -3.23
C ALA A 29 9.28 -5.30 -4.69
N TYR A 30 8.72 -4.10 -4.90
CA TYR A 30 8.55 -3.51 -6.23
C TYR A 30 9.88 -3.34 -6.97
N LYS A 31 10.87 -2.72 -6.32
CA LYS A 31 12.20 -2.48 -6.91
C LYS A 31 12.90 -3.77 -7.27
N ALA A 32 12.79 -4.80 -6.42
CA ALA A 32 13.38 -6.11 -6.65
C ALA A 32 12.61 -7.00 -7.64
N GLU A 33 11.46 -6.53 -8.15
CA GLU A 33 10.52 -7.36 -8.94
C GLU A 33 10.10 -8.65 -8.21
N ASP A 34 10.08 -8.59 -6.87
CA ASP A 34 9.87 -9.75 -6.02
C ASP A 34 8.37 -9.94 -5.74
N ALA A 35 7.73 -10.68 -6.65
CA ALA A 35 6.33 -11.06 -6.53
C ALA A 35 6.02 -11.91 -5.27
N SER A 36 7.01 -12.66 -4.76
CA SER A 36 6.83 -13.48 -3.55
C SER A 36 6.87 -12.60 -2.30
N ALA A 37 7.78 -11.63 -2.23
CA ALA A 37 7.79 -10.63 -1.18
C ALA A 37 6.49 -9.81 -1.18
N LEU A 38 6.03 -9.37 -2.36
CA LEU A 38 4.74 -8.68 -2.48
C LEU A 38 3.59 -9.54 -1.97
N HIS A 39 3.54 -10.82 -2.35
CA HIS A 39 2.53 -11.76 -1.86
C HIS A 39 2.50 -11.85 -0.32
N GLY A 40 3.68 -11.89 0.30
CA GLY A 40 3.84 -11.91 1.77
C GLY A 40 3.31 -10.67 2.49
N LEU A 41 3.19 -9.53 1.79
CA LEU A 41 2.62 -8.29 2.34
C LEU A 41 1.10 -8.25 2.26
N LEU A 42 0.48 -9.05 1.39
CA LEU A 42 -0.97 -9.06 1.22
C LEU A 42 -1.70 -9.73 2.39
N ALA A 43 -2.91 -9.26 2.69
CA ALA A 43 -3.82 -9.94 3.61
C ALA A 43 -4.23 -11.31 3.05
N PRO A 44 -4.58 -12.30 3.89
CA PRO A 44 -4.86 -13.66 3.43
C PRO A 44 -5.93 -13.75 2.33
N ALA A 45 -6.96 -12.89 2.38
CA ALA A 45 -7.99 -12.84 1.35
C ALA A 45 -7.41 -12.42 -0.02
N LEU A 46 -6.54 -11.42 -0.05
CA LEU A 46 -5.86 -10.99 -1.27
C LEU A 46 -4.80 -12.00 -1.72
N GLN A 47 -4.09 -12.65 -0.79
CA GLN A 47 -3.15 -13.72 -1.13
C GLN A 47 -3.82 -14.86 -1.91
N ALA A 48 -5.08 -15.19 -1.56
CA ALA A 48 -5.86 -16.21 -2.25
C ALA A 48 -6.32 -15.77 -3.64
N GLU A 49 -6.65 -14.48 -3.82
CA GLU A 49 -7.10 -13.93 -5.11
C GLU A 49 -5.93 -13.61 -6.08
N TYR A 50 -4.77 -13.28 -5.52
CA TYR A 50 -3.59 -12.84 -6.25
C TYR A 50 -2.41 -13.79 -5.99
N PRO A 51 -2.36 -14.97 -6.63
CA PRO A 51 -1.20 -15.84 -6.55
C PRO A 51 0.06 -15.14 -7.12
N VAL A 52 1.24 -15.62 -6.74
CA VAL A 52 2.55 -15.03 -7.08
C VAL A 52 2.70 -14.80 -8.60
N GLU A 53 2.21 -15.71 -9.43
CA GLU A 53 2.26 -15.60 -10.89
C GLU A 53 1.45 -14.40 -11.39
N ARG A 54 0.28 -14.15 -10.81
CA ARG A 54 -0.56 -13.01 -11.14
C ARG A 54 0.09 -11.71 -10.67
N LEU A 55 0.72 -11.71 -9.49
CA LEU A 55 1.46 -10.56 -8.97
C LEU A 55 2.67 -10.21 -9.83
N ARG A 56 3.37 -11.19 -10.39
CA ARG A 56 4.47 -10.94 -11.34
C ARG A 56 3.99 -10.17 -12.58
N VAL A 57 2.83 -10.54 -13.13
CA VAL A 57 2.22 -9.82 -14.26
C VAL A 57 1.81 -8.41 -13.86
N ILE A 58 1.24 -8.23 -12.67
CA ILE A 58 0.87 -6.91 -12.15
C ILE A 58 2.11 -6.03 -11.97
N LEU A 59 3.17 -6.51 -11.32
CA LEU A 59 4.42 -5.78 -11.16
C LEU A 59 5.04 -5.38 -12.50
N THR A 60 5.04 -6.28 -13.48
CA THR A 60 5.52 -5.99 -14.84
C THR A 60 4.72 -4.85 -15.47
N ARG A 61 3.38 -4.86 -15.34
CA ARG A 61 2.51 -3.79 -15.85
C ARG A 61 2.74 -2.48 -15.12
N CYS A 62 2.84 -2.51 -13.79
CA CYS A 62 3.14 -1.31 -13.01
C CYS A 62 4.48 -0.71 -13.43
N ARG A 63 5.53 -1.51 -13.62
CA ARG A 63 6.83 -1.05 -14.15
C ARG A 63 6.74 -0.50 -15.57
N ALA A 64 5.93 -1.09 -16.44
CA ALA A 64 5.70 -0.51 -17.77
C ALA A 64 5.01 0.86 -17.70
N LEU A 65 4.18 1.10 -16.67
CA LEU A 65 3.47 2.37 -16.47
C LEU A 65 4.32 3.41 -15.75
N THR A 66 5.11 3.03 -14.76
CA THR A 66 5.85 3.98 -13.92
C THR A 66 7.34 4.04 -14.22
N HIS A 67 7.89 3.11 -15.00
CA HIS A 67 9.33 2.83 -15.04
C HIS A 67 9.87 2.56 -13.62
N GLU A 68 11.11 2.98 -13.33
CA GLU A 68 11.68 2.87 -11.98
C GLU A 68 10.98 3.85 -11.02
N ILE A 69 10.54 3.33 -9.88
CA ILE A 69 10.05 4.17 -8.77
C ILE A 69 11.22 4.47 -7.84
N ASP A 70 11.61 5.73 -7.71
CA ASP A 70 12.69 6.15 -6.82
C ASP A 70 12.29 6.03 -5.35
N ARG A 71 11.10 6.55 -5.00
CA ARG A 71 10.59 6.56 -3.63
C ARG A 71 9.08 6.78 -3.57
N PHE A 72 8.49 6.35 -2.46
CA PHE A 72 7.22 6.87 -1.97
C PHE A 72 7.47 8.03 -1.02
N SER A 73 6.56 9.00 -0.97
CA SER A 73 6.58 10.08 0.03
C SER A 73 6.30 9.54 1.44
N ILE A 74 6.38 10.40 2.45
CA ILE A 74 5.56 10.20 3.66
C ILE A 74 4.08 10.40 3.29
N PRO A 75 3.13 9.72 3.96
CA PRO A 75 1.73 9.88 3.61
C PRO A 75 1.29 11.35 3.83
N SER A 76 0.70 11.97 2.80
CA SER A 76 0.24 13.36 2.83
C SER A 76 -1.06 13.52 3.63
N TRP A 77 -1.87 12.46 3.67
CA TRP A 77 -3.10 12.36 4.42
C TRP A 77 -3.37 10.88 4.76
N GLY A 78 -4.17 10.63 5.80
CA GLY A 78 -4.52 9.27 6.20
C GLY A 78 -4.69 9.05 7.70
N ALA A 79 -4.69 7.78 8.10
CA ALA A 79 -4.79 7.28 9.46
C ALA A 79 -3.77 6.15 9.68
N ARG A 80 -3.84 5.43 10.81
CA ARG A 80 -2.89 4.34 11.10
C ARG A 80 -2.94 3.17 10.13
N HIS A 81 -4.08 2.98 9.47
CA HIS A 81 -4.37 1.88 8.55
C HIS A 81 -4.37 2.29 7.09
N TYR A 82 -4.26 3.58 6.79
CA TYR A 82 -4.55 4.10 5.46
C TYR A 82 -3.69 5.33 5.16
N GLY A 83 -3.13 5.41 3.96
CA GLY A 83 -2.31 6.56 3.56
C GLY A 83 -2.39 6.88 2.08
N PHE A 84 -2.33 8.18 1.79
CA PHE A 84 -2.12 8.74 0.45
C PHE A 84 -0.66 9.13 0.27
N PHE A 85 -0.05 8.69 -0.82
CA PHE A 85 1.37 8.87 -1.09
C PHE A 85 1.58 9.49 -2.46
N GLY A 86 2.58 10.35 -2.55
CA GLY A 86 3.22 10.63 -3.83
C GLY A 86 4.18 9.50 -4.19
N VAL A 87 4.10 9.01 -5.42
CA VAL A 87 5.01 8.04 -6.01
C VAL A 87 5.91 8.78 -6.99
N TYR A 88 7.18 8.95 -6.64
CA TYR A 88 8.16 9.61 -7.50
C TYR A 88 8.82 8.54 -8.35
N ALA A 89 8.49 8.54 -9.64
CA ALA A 89 9.03 7.62 -10.61
C ALA A 89 9.79 8.36 -11.71
N GLU A 90 10.58 7.63 -12.49
CA GLU A 90 11.46 8.21 -13.51
C GLU A 90 10.71 9.09 -14.51
N ILE A 91 9.51 8.66 -14.93
CA ILE A 91 8.77 9.35 -16.00
C ILE A 91 7.80 10.43 -15.50
N SER A 92 7.34 10.34 -14.25
CA SER A 92 6.31 11.24 -13.70
C SER A 92 6.15 11.04 -12.19
N VAL A 93 5.33 11.90 -11.58
CA VAL A 93 4.80 11.71 -10.23
C VAL A 93 3.39 11.12 -10.34
N PHE A 94 3.16 10.03 -9.61
CA PHE A 94 1.85 9.37 -9.49
C PHE A 94 1.33 9.49 -8.06
N GLU A 95 0.08 9.13 -7.87
CA GLU A 95 -0.52 8.98 -6.54
C GLU A 95 -0.63 7.50 -6.19
N MET A 96 -0.48 7.18 -4.91
CA MET A 96 -0.72 5.84 -4.38
C MET A 96 -1.62 5.91 -3.17
N ILE A 97 -2.58 4.99 -3.13
CA ILE A 97 -3.40 4.71 -1.97
C ILE A 97 -2.97 3.35 -1.42
N LEU A 98 -2.69 3.29 -0.11
CA LEU A 98 -2.33 2.07 0.58
C LEU A 98 -3.19 1.93 1.83
N GLU A 99 -3.84 0.78 2.00
CA GLU A 99 -4.60 0.41 3.18
C GLU A 99 -4.10 -0.94 3.73
N ILE A 100 -4.00 -1.02 5.06
CA ILE A 100 -3.55 -2.19 5.80
C ILE A 100 -4.57 -2.59 6.88
N ASP A 101 -4.70 -3.89 7.12
CA ASP A 101 -5.48 -4.43 8.23
C ASP A 101 -4.76 -4.30 9.59
N GLU A 102 -5.36 -4.86 10.62
CA GLU A 102 -4.84 -4.88 12.00
C GLU A 102 -3.55 -5.68 12.17
N ASN A 103 -3.22 -6.56 11.21
CA ASN A 103 -2.02 -7.38 11.19
C ASN A 103 -0.94 -6.78 10.29
N GLU A 104 -1.07 -5.50 9.94
CA GLU A 104 -0.19 -4.78 9.05
C GLU A 104 -0.08 -5.42 7.65
N LYS A 105 -1.18 -6.03 7.19
CA LYS A 105 -1.26 -6.63 5.85
C LYS A 105 -2.06 -5.77 4.89
N ILE A 106 -1.58 -5.67 3.65
CA ILE A 106 -2.21 -4.87 2.60
C ILE A 106 -3.59 -5.44 2.28
N VAL A 107 -4.63 -4.61 2.40
CA VAL A 107 -6.00 -4.90 1.96
C VAL A 107 -6.42 -4.05 0.76
N HIS A 108 -5.71 -2.95 0.49
CA HIS A 108 -5.88 -2.15 -0.70
C HIS A 108 -4.55 -1.51 -1.12
N TRP A 109 -4.20 -1.62 -2.39
CA TRP A 109 -3.06 -0.93 -2.99
C TRP A 109 -3.39 -0.55 -4.43
N VAL A 110 -3.20 0.73 -4.76
CA VAL A 110 -3.34 1.25 -6.12
C VAL A 110 -2.33 2.36 -6.36
N ILE A 111 -1.75 2.40 -7.56
CA ILE A 111 -1.00 3.52 -8.09
C ILE A 111 -1.79 4.07 -9.29
N THR A 112 -2.01 5.39 -9.32
CA THR A 112 -2.82 6.06 -10.33
C THR A 112 -2.16 7.36 -10.80
N ASP A 113 -2.36 7.69 -12.07
CA ASP A 113 -2.05 9.00 -12.66
C ASP A 113 -3.26 9.96 -12.60
N ASP A 114 -4.38 9.52 -12.02
CA ASP A 114 -5.58 10.34 -11.84
C ASP A 114 -5.39 11.35 -10.70
N VAL A 115 -4.50 12.31 -10.92
CA VAL A 115 -4.29 13.48 -10.06
C VAL A 115 -5.56 14.36 -10.02
N THR A 116 -6.65 14.04 -10.75
CA THR A 116 -7.79 14.93 -11.01
C THR A 116 -8.99 14.76 -10.09
N SER A 117 -8.89 13.94 -9.03
CA SER A 117 -9.90 13.91 -7.98
C SER A 117 -10.04 15.31 -7.36
N SER A 118 -11.10 16.03 -7.76
CA SER A 118 -11.37 17.40 -7.32
C SER A 118 -11.51 17.52 -5.80
N ASN A 119 -11.80 16.41 -5.13
CA ASN A 119 -11.91 16.31 -3.67
C ASN A 119 -10.54 16.28 -2.96
N GLN A 120 -9.44 16.14 -3.70
CA GLN A 120 -8.08 15.98 -3.16
C GLN A 120 -7.11 17.07 -3.63
N GLN A 121 -7.63 18.06 -4.38
CA GLN A 121 -6.84 19.13 -4.94
C GLN A 121 -7.06 20.45 -4.20
N CYS A 122 -5.95 21.12 -3.87
CA CYS A 122 -5.94 22.57 -3.63
C CYS A 122 -5.08 23.20 -4.72
N ILE A 123 -5.70 23.49 -5.87
CA ILE A 123 -5.01 24.07 -7.02
C ILE A 123 -5.24 25.57 -7.06
N VAL A 124 -4.15 26.32 -7.22
CA VAL A 124 -4.17 27.71 -7.66
C VAL A 124 -3.31 27.79 -8.93
N SER A 125 -3.94 27.83 -10.10
CA SER A 125 -3.26 27.96 -11.39
C SER A 125 -3.75 29.21 -12.14
N ARG A 126 -2.93 29.72 -13.07
CA ARG A 126 -3.38 30.70 -14.06
C ARG A 126 -3.97 29.96 -15.25
N VAL A 127 -5.08 30.46 -15.77
CA VAL A 127 -5.70 30.04 -17.05
C VAL A 127 -4.87 30.56 -18.20
#